data_AF-A0A7V2JJL2-F1
#
_entry.id   AF-A0A7V2JJL2-F1
#
_cell.length_a   1.000
_cell.length_b   1.000
_cell.length_c   1.000
_cell.angle_alpha   90.00
_cell.angle_beta   90.00
_cell.angle_gamma   90.00
#
_symmetry.space_group_name_H-M   'P 1'
#
loop_
_entity.id
_entity.type
_entity.pdbx_description
1 polymer ?
#
loop_
_entity_poly.entity_id
_entity_poly.type
_entity_poly.pdbx_seq_one_letter_code
_entity_poly.pdbx_strand_id
1 'polypeptide(L)'
;MVQCFIMKRDARKLTHKELTELRKRGVASVQAGESPEVVARVFGISRMTIYNWLALYRRGRWPALDAKKRGGRPPKLDSKAIRWVYDTVTMKNP
;
A
#
# COMPACT_ATOMS: atom_id res chain seq x y z
N MET A 1 -6.89 9.53 -32.80
CA MET A 1 -5.70 9.98 -32.05
C MET A 1 -6.15 10.33 -30.64
N VAL A 2 -6.17 9.34 -29.73
CA VAL A 2 -6.63 9.59 -28.35
C VAL A 2 -5.46 10.22 -27.61
N GLN A 3 -5.61 11.50 -27.29
CA GLN A 3 -4.64 12.28 -26.52
C GLN A 3 -4.53 11.66 -25.13
N CYS A 4 -3.48 10.86 -24.90
CA CYS A 4 -3.14 10.33 -23.60
C CYS A 4 -2.61 11.50 -22.76
N PHE A 5 -3.51 12.20 -22.08
CA PHE A 5 -3.16 13.19 -21.07
C PHE A 5 -2.59 12.42 -19.87
N ILE A 6 -1.29 12.08 -19.91
CA ILE A 6 -0.57 11.54 -18.76
C ILE A 6 -0.43 12.67 -17.74
N MET A 7 -1.50 12.88 -16.98
CA MET A 7 -1.44 13.72 -15.80
C MET A 7 -0.56 12.96 -14.80
N LYS A 8 0.70 13.41 -14.64
CA LYS A 8 1.66 12.87 -13.67
C LYS A 8 1.13 13.06 -12.23
N ARG A 9 0.16 12.25 -11.81
CA ARG A 9 -0.19 12.10 -10.40
C ARG A 9 0.83 11.13 -9.81
N ASP A 10 1.79 11.65 -9.06
CA ASP A 10 2.73 10.81 -8.32
C ASP A 10 1.95 9.90 -7.37
N ALA A 11 1.93 8.61 -7.67
CA ALA A 11 1.20 7.62 -6.87
C ALA A 11 1.70 7.54 -5.42
N ARG A 12 2.87 8.10 -5.10
CA ARG A 12 3.40 8.19 -3.73
C ARG A 12 2.69 9.22 -2.86
N LYS A 13 2.00 10.20 -3.46
CA LYS A 13 1.24 11.23 -2.74
C LYS A 13 -0.21 10.83 -2.45
N LEU A 14 -0.65 9.67 -2.94
CA LEU A 14 -2.02 9.19 -2.77
C LEU A 14 -2.27 8.73 -1.34
N THR A 15 -3.46 9.05 -0.83
CA THR A 15 -3.98 8.48 0.41
C THR A 15 -4.15 6.96 0.29
N HIS A 16 -4.24 6.25 1.41
CA HIS A 16 -4.46 4.81 1.40
C HIS A 16 -5.74 4.40 0.66
N LYS A 17 -6.81 5.20 0.78
CA LYS A 17 -8.06 4.95 0.06
C LYS A 17 -7.86 5.06 -1.46
N GLU A 18 -7.23 6.13 -1.92
CA GLU A 18 -6.98 6.33 -3.35
C GLU A 18 -6.04 5.26 -3.93
N LEU A 19 -5.04 4.83 -3.17
CA LEU A 19 -4.13 3.77 -3.59
C LEU A 19 -4.83 2.41 -3.68
N THR A 20 -5.75 2.12 -2.77
CA THR A 20 -6.61 0.92 -2.84
C THR A 20 -7.45 0.93 -4.11
N GLU A 21 -8.11 2.05 -4.40
CA GLU A 21 -8.92 2.19 -5.61
C GLU A 21 -8.09 2.08 -6.88
N LEU A 22 -6.90 2.69 -6.91
CA LEU A 22 -5.94 2.57 -8.01
C LEU A 22 -5.58 1.11 -8.30
N ARG A 23 -5.27 0.34 -7.25
CA ARG A 23 -4.92 -1.08 -7.35
C ARG A 23 -6.09 -1.90 -7.89
N LYS A 24 -7.29 -1.69 -7.34
CA LYS A 24 -8.50 -2.40 -7.75
C LYS A 24 -8.83 -2.12 -9.21
N ARG A 25 -8.77 -0.85 -9.64
CA ARG A 25 -8.96 -0.47 -11.05
C ARG A 25 -7.92 -1.10 -11.97
N GLY A 26 -6.63 -1.06 -11.60
CA GLY A 26 -5.58 -1.66 -12.41
C GLY A 26 -5.78 -3.17 -12.61
N VAL A 27 -6.13 -3.90 -11.56
CA VAL A 27 -6.42 -5.34 -11.66
C VAL A 27 -7.71 -5.60 -12.47
N ALA A 28 -8.76 -4.81 -12.27
CA ALA A 28 -10.00 -4.94 -13.02
C ALA A 28 -9.79 -4.70 -14.53
N SER A 29 -8.99 -3.69 -14.92
CA SER A 29 -8.65 -3.45 -16.32
C SER A 29 -7.94 -4.65 -16.97
N VAL A 30 -6.99 -5.27 -16.27
CA VAL A 30 -6.32 -6.49 -16.77
C VAL A 30 -7.31 -7.66 -16.89
N GLN A 31 -8.24 -7.81 -15.94
CA GLN A 31 -9.29 -8.83 -16.03
C GLN A 31 -10.27 -8.60 -17.17
N ALA A 32 -10.48 -7.34 -17.57
CA ALA A 32 -11.27 -6.98 -18.74
C ALA A 32 -10.56 -7.26 -20.08
N GLY A 33 -9.30 -7.73 -20.06
CA GLY A 33 -8.54 -8.11 -21.25
C GLY A 33 -7.45 -7.13 -21.66
N GLU A 34 -7.26 -6.03 -20.91
CA GLU A 34 -6.19 -5.09 -21.21
C GLU A 34 -4.81 -5.66 -20.88
N SER A 35 -3.82 -5.36 -21.74
CA SER A 35 -2.44 -5.77 -21.48
C SER A 35 -1.89 -5.05 -20.23
N PRO A 36 -1.25 -5.78 -19.28
CA PRO A 36 -0.65 -5.18 -18.08
C PRO A 36 0.31 -4.03 -18.38
N GLU A 37 1.00 -4.06 -19.53
CA GLU A 37 1.94 -3.01 -19.93
C GLU A 37 1.25 -1.70 -20.33
N VAL A 38 0.09 -1.81 -21.00
CA VAL A 38 -0.76 -0.67 -21.36
C VAL A 38 -1.31 -0.05 -20.08
N VAL A 39 -1.85 -0.89 -19.20
CA VAL A 39 -2.37 -0.48 -17.89
C VAL A 39 -1.29 0.26 -17.10
N ALA A 40 -0.08 -0.31 -16.97
CA ALA A 40 1.02 0.32 -16.24
C ALA A 40 1.39 1.71 -16.79
N ARG A 41 1.41 1.85 -18.12
CA ARG A 41 1.69 3.13 -18.80
C ARG A 41 0.59 4.17 -18.57
N VAL A 42 -0.69 3.79 -18.65
CA VAL A 42 -1.83 4.69 -18.42
C VAL A 42 -1.85 5.17 -16.96
N PHE A 43 -1.58 4.28 -16.01
CA PHE A 43 -1.53 4.62 -14.59
C PHE A 43 -0.22 5.28 -14.14
N GLY A 44 0.80 5.37 -15.01
CA GLY A 44 2.09 5.97 -14.67
C GLY A 44 2.89 5.19 -13.62
N ILE A 45 2.72 3.86 -13.58
CA ILE A 45 3.42 2.96 -12.65
C ILE A 45 4.40 2.04 -13.39
N SER A 46 5.34 1.43 -12.66
CA SER A 46 6.22 0.42 -13.25
C SER A 46 5.44 -0.84 -13.64
N ARG A 47 5.89 -1.55 -14.69
CA ARG A 47 5.34 -2.86 -15.07
C ARG A 47 5.40 -3.87 -13.92
N MET A 48 6.46 -3.83 -13.11
CA MET A 48 6.59 -4.73 -11.97
C MET A 48 5.51 -4.49 -10.90
N THR A 49 5.03 -3.25 -10.77
CA THR A 49 3.96 -2.88 -9.84
C THR A 49 2.64 -3.58 -10.21
N ILE A 50 2.25 -3.60 -11.48
CA ILE A 50 1.00 -4.26 -11.90
C ILE A 50 1.08 -5.79 -11.71
N TYR A 51 2.21 -6.42 -12.02
CA TYR A 51 2.39 -7.85 -11.78
C TYR A 51 2.35 -8.21 -10.29
N ASN A 52 2.90 -7.35 -9.42
CA ASN A 52 2.78 -7.52 -7.98
C ASN A 52 1.32 -7.44 -7.51
N TRP A 53 0.52 -6.52 -8.07
CA TRP A 53 -0.92 -6.43 -7.74
C TRP A 53 -1.69 -7.66 -8.20
N LEU A 54 -1.40 -8.17 -9.39
CA LEU A 54 -1.98 -9.43 -9.89
C LEU A 54 -1.60 -10.61 -8.98
N ALA A 55 -0.35 -10.68 -8.51
CA ALA A 55 0.08 -11.70 -7.57
C ALA A 55 -0.64 -11.59 -6.20
N LEU A 56 -0.81 -10.37 -5.68
CA LEU A 56 -1.60 -10.12 -4.45
C LEU A 56 -3.06 -10.55 -4.63
N TYR A 57 -3.67 -10.20 -5.77
CA TYR A 57 -5.03 -10.60 -6.09
C TYR A 57 -5.19 -12.12 -6.15
N ARG A 58 -4.23 -12.84 -6.76
CA ARG A 58 -4.26 -14.31 -6.78
C ARG A 58 -4.19 -14.93 -5.39
N ARG A 59 -3.52 -14.28 -4.43
CA ARG A 59 -3.36 -14.79 -3.06
C ARG A 59 -4.55 -14.49 -2.15
N GLY A 60 -5.16 -13.32 -2.26
CA GLY A 60 -6.20 -12.90 -1.31
C GLY A 60 -7.31 -12.05 -1.89
N ARG A 61 -7.53 -12.15 -3.22
CA ARG A 61 -8.62 -11.50 -3.96
C ARG A 61 -8.66 -9.98 -3.70
N TRP A 62 -9.86 -9.39 -3.73
CA TRP A 62 -10.05 -7.95 -3.59
C TRP A 62 -9.53 -7.36 -2.26
N PRO A 63 -9.70 -7.99 -1.08
CA PRO A 63 -9.20 -7.45 0.18
C PRO A 63 -7.66 -7.37 0.25
N ALA A 64 -6.94 -8.24 -0.47
CA ALA A 64 -5.47 -8.20 -0.50
C ALA A 64 -4.90 -6.96 -1.21
N LEU A 65 -5.73 -6.24 -1.97
CA LEU A 65 -5.31 -5.02 -2.65
C LEU A 65 -5.39 -3.78 -1.75
N ASP A 66 -6.09 -3.87 -0.61
CA ASP A 66 -6.26 -2.73 0.29
C ASP A 66 -4.90 -2.22 0.79
N ALA A 67 -4.64 -0.94 0.58
CA ALA A 67 -3.44 -0.28 1.05
C ALA A 67 -3.51 -0.16 2.59
N LYS A 68 -2.48 -0.70 3.25
CA LYS A 68 -2.30 -0.60 4.70
C LYS A 68 -0.96 0.05 4.99
N LYS A 69 -0.88 0.79 6.09
CA LYS A 69 0.39 1.29 6.60
C LYS A 69 1.31 0.09 6.85
N ARG A 70 2.48 0.09 6.21
CA ARG A 70 3.50 -0.94 6.48
C ARG A 70 3.87 -0.81 7.95
N GLY A 71 3.75 -1.90 8.71
CA GLY A 71 4.11 -1.92 10.12
C GLY A 71 5.54 -1.39 10.33
N GLY A 72 5.76 -0.68 11.42
CA GLY A 72 7.09 -0.23 11.80
C GLY A 72 7.94 -1.38 12.34
N ARG A 73 9.21 -1.09 12.62
CA ARG A 73 10.06 -2.01 13.39
C ARG A 73 9.36 -2.31 14.74
N PRO A 74 9.29 -3.58 15.18
CA PRO A 74 8.76 -3.90 16.50
C PRO A 74 9.44 -3.04 17.59
N PRO A 75 8.69 -2.55 18.59
CA PRO A 75 9.26 -1.76 19.67
C PRO A 75 10.30 -2.59 20.45
N LYS A 76 11.37 -1.93 20.92
CA LYS A 76 12.42 -2.59 21.71
C LYS A 76 11.97 -2.96 23.13
N LEU A 77 11.05 -2.18 23.68
CA LEU A 77 10.52 -2.38 25.02
C LEU A 77 9.29 -3.27 24.93
N ASP A 78 9.31 -4.37 25.67
CA ASP A 78 8.12 -5.19 25.87
C ASP A 78 7.20 -4.55 26.92
N SER A 79 6.01 -5.12 27.10
CA SER A 79 5.01 -4.59 28.04
C SER A 79 5.52 -4.52 29.49
N LYS A 80 6.41 -5.44 29.88
CA LYS A 80 7.00 -5.47 31.22
C LYS A 80 7.99 -4.32 31.42
N ALA A 81 8.85 -4.08 30.45
CA ALA A 81 9.79 -2.97 30.47
C ALA A 81 9.06 -1.62 30.48
N ILE A 82 7.99 -1.48 29.69
CA ILE A 82 7.16 -0.27 29.71
C ILE A 82 6.55 -0.04 31.10
N ARG A 83 6.00 -1.09 31.72
CA ARG A 83 5.45 -1.01 33.08
C ARG A 83 6.53 -0.63 34.10
N TRP A 84 7.70 -1.25 34.02
CA TRP A 84 8.82 -0.93 34.90
C TRP A 84 9.25 0.54 34.77
N VAL A 85 9.35 1.06 33.54
CA VAL A 85 9.66 2.47 33.29
C VAL A 85 8.59 3.37 33.92
N TYR A 86 7.31 3.06 33.71
CA TYR A 86 6.21 3.83 34.28
C TYR A 86 6.31 3.88 35.81
N ASP A 87 6.35 2.73 36.47
CA ASP A 87 6.41 2.63 37.93
C ASP A 87 7.65 3.35 38.50
N THR A 88 8.79 3.25 37.80
CA THR A 88 10.03 3.91 38.23
C THR A 88 9.94 5.43 38.13
N VAL A 89 9.32 5.97 37.08
CA VAL A 89 9.24 7.43 36.86
C VAL A 89 8.16 8.09 37.71
N THR A 90 7.02 7.42 37.95
CA THR A 90 5.88 8.03 38.68
C THR A 90 5.86 7.72 40.17
N MET A 91 6.25 6.51 40.59
CA MET A 91 6.05 6.05 41.98
C MET A 91 7.32 6.15 42.82
N LYS A 92 8.50 6.17 42.18
CA LYS A 92 9.77 6.36 42.87
C LYS A 92 10.29 7.77 42.58
N ASN A 93 9.97 8.70 43.48
CA ASN A 93 10.77 9.90 43.62
C ASN A 93 12.05 9.50 44.39
N PRO A 94 13.27 9.85 43.92
CA PRO A 94 14.52 9.55 44.64
C PRO A 94 14.54 10.10 46.07
#